data_AF-A0A7Z1BRC9-F1
#
_entry.id   AF-A0A7Z1BRC9-F1
#
_cell.length_a   1.000
_cell.length_b   1.000
_cell.length_c   1.000
_cell.angle_alpha   90.00
_cell.angle_beta   90.00
_cell.angle_gamma   90.00
#
_symmetry.space_group_name_H-M   'P 1'
#
loop_
_entity.id
_entity.type
_entity.pdbx_description
1 polymer ?
#
loop_
_entity_poly.entity_id
_entity_poly.type
_entity_poly.pdbx_seq_one_letter_code
_entity_poly.pdbx_strand_id
1 'polypeptide(L)'
;MQLAGEKLGLFAHTGQLSLKSGEGAIDVQAQNASLRLFAEKKLRLSSASDISFAGKKRITLIGDGSYLRLEAGKIEYGTTTMYLRRTKRTMAATRSALPLDTPRALLRQLCGNLTPPPPG
;
A
#
# COMPACT_ATOMS: atom_id res chain seq x y z
N MET A 1 34.58 4.96 18.19
CA MET A 1 33.20 5.08 18.72
C MET A 1 32.99 6.51 19.19
N GLN A 2 31.99 7.23 18.66
CA GLN A 2 31.54 8.49 19.25
C GLN A 2 30.30 8.17 20.10
N LEU A 3 30.42 8.40 21.41
CA LEU A 3 29.32 8.29 22.37
C LEU A 3 28.82 9.72 22.62
N ALA A 4 27.63 10.04 22.13
CA ALA A 4 26.92 11.25 22.54
C ALA A 4 25.98 10.86 23.68
N GLY A 5 26.18 11.45 24.88
CA GLY A 5 25.44 11.08 26.09
C GLY A 5 23.95 11.43 26.07
N GLU A 6 23.50 12.27 25.14
CA GLU A 6 22.09 12.71 25.10
C GLU A 6 21.56 12.90 23.67
N LYS A 7 22.21 13.75 22.86
CA LYS A 7 21.74 14.06 21.50
C LYS A 7 22.92 14.36 20.57
N LEU A 8 22.92 13.73 19.41
CA LEU A 8 23.84 14.04 18.31
C LEU A 8 23.03 14.61 17.16
N GLY A 9 23.40 15.80 16.68
CA GLY A 9 22.81 16.44 15.51
C GLY A 9 23.88 16.67 14.45
N LEU A 10 23.60 16.27 13.20
CA LEU A 10 24.44 16.57 12.05
C LEU A 10 23.65 17.49 11.13
N PHE A 11 24.16 18.70 10.90
CA PHE A 11 23.51 19.71 10.06
C PHE A 11 24.54 20.36 9.13
N ALA A 12 24.22 20.43 7.84
CA ALA A 12 25.00 21.18 6.85
C ALA A 12 24.19 22.42 6.47
N HIS A 13 24.68 23.61 6.84
CA HIS A 13 24.01 24.89 6.55
C HIS A 13 24.13 25.28 5.07
N THR A 14 25.26 24.93 4.45
CA THR A 14 25.54 25.13 3.02
C THR A 14 26.16 23.86 2.45
N GLY A 15 25.81 23.49 1.21
CA GLY A 15 26.31 22.28 0.55
C GLY A 15 25.44 21.02 0.75
N GLN A 16 26.06 19.84 0.62
CA GLN A 16 25.39 18.54 0.69
C GLN A 16 25.91 17.73 1.88
N LEU A 17 25.00 17.11 2.63
CA LEU A 17 25.35 16.04 3.56
C LEU A 17 25.33 14.70 2.81
N SER A 18 26.45 13.99 2.79
CA SER A 18 26.55 12.65 2.19
C SER A 18 27.11 11.66 3.18
N LEU A 19 26.44 10.52 3.33
CA LEU A 19 26.89 9.40 4.16
C LEU A 19 27.09 8.20 3.22
N LYS A 20 28.33 7.75 3.10
CA LYS A 20 28.75 6.67 2.20
C LYS A 20 29.54 5.65 3.02
N SER A 21 29.23 4.37 2.86
CA SER A 21 30.03 3.26 3.38
C SER A 21 30.71 2.58 2.18
N GLY A 22 32.02 2.39 2.25
CA GLY A 22 32.79 1.76 1.16
C GLY A 22 32.68 0.24 1.19
N GLU A 23 32.78 -0.34 2.38
CA GLU A 23 32.59 -1.76 2.65
C GLU A 23 31.88 -1.87 4.01
N GLY A 24 30.79 -2.63 4.07
CA GLY A 24 30.00 -2.81 5.29
C GLY A 24 28.62 -2.12 5.27
N ALA A 25 27.72 -2.67 6.08
CA ALA A 25 26.33 -2.24 6.15
C ALA A 25 26.18 -0.89 6.88
N ILE A 26 25.19 -0.11 6.43
CA ILE A 26 24.71 1.07 7.15
C ILE A 26 23.44 0.64 7.90
N ASP A 27 23.47 0.76 9.23
CA ASP A 27 22.30 0.52 10.07
C ASP A 27 21.85 1.85 10.68
N VAL A 28 20.54 2.15 10.57
CA VAL A 28 19.92 3.34 11.14
C VAL A 28 18.70 2.91 11.93
N GLN A 29 18.79 2.96 13.26
CA GLN A 29 17.74 2.53 14.16
C GLN A 29 17.34 3.63 15.14
N ALA A 30 16.05 3.67 15.46
CA ALA A 30 15.49 4.49 16.52
C ALA A 30 14.74 3.56 17.51
N GLN A 31 15.46 3.00 18.49
CA GLN A 31 14.92 1.95 19.37
C GLN A 31 13.75 2.43 20.25
N ASN A 32 13.81 3.67 20.72
CA ASN A 32 12.81 4.26 21.64
C ASN A 32 12.06 5.45 21.01
N ALA A 33 12.26 5.72 19.71
CA ALA A 33 11.75 6.92 19.05
C ALA A 33 11.33 6.66 17.61
N SER A 34 10.83 7.69 16.91
CA SER A 34 10.44 7.60 15.51
C SER A 34 11.59 7.98 14.56
N LEU A 35 11.83 7.18 13.53
CA LEU A 35 12.63 7.58 12.37
C LEU A 35 11.76 8.40 11.41
N ARG A 36 12.21 9.59 11.01
CA ARG A 36 11.55 10.44 10.02
C ARG A 36 12.54 10.87 8.95
N LEU A 37 12.20 10.62 7.70
CA LEU A 37 12.96 11.07 6.53
C LEU A 37 12.08 12.07 5.77
N PHE A 38 12.60 13.28 5.59
CA PHE A 38 11.91 14.34 4.87
C PHE A 38 12.85 14.94 3.83
N ALA A 39 12.33 15.25 2.65
CA ALA A 39 13.05 15.93 1.59
C ALA A 39 12.12 16.95 0.94
N GLU A 40 12.55 18.20 0.84
CA GLU A 40 11.77 19.28 0.24
C GLU A 40 11.48 19.04 -1.26
N LYS A 41 12.43 18.42 -1.97
CA LYS A 41 12.31 18.13 -3.41
C LYS A 41 11.95 16.68 -3.67
N LYS A 42 12.97 15.81 -3.73
CA LYS A 42 12.80 14.41 -4.10
C LYS A 42 13.51 13.51 -3.10
N LEU A 43 12.77 12.52 -2.59
CA LEU A 43 13.32 11.40 -1.84
C LEU A 43 13.40 10.19 -2.77
N ARG A 44 14.58 9.57 -2.89
CA ARG A 44 14.79 8.37 -3.70
C ARG A 44 15.44 7.28 -2.84
N LEU A 45 14.75 6.15 -2.74
CA LEU A 45 15.31 4.91 -2.20
C LEU A 45 15.55 3.95 -3.37
N SER A 46 16.74 3.37 -3.44
CA SER A 46 17.11 2.47 -4.53
C SER A 46 18.08 1.42 -3.98
N SER A 47 17.83 0.16 -4.32
CA SER A 47 18.65 -0.99 -3.96
C SER A 47 19.01 -1.71 -5.25
N ALA A 48 20.20 -2.31 -5.31
CA ALA A 48 20.60 -3.18 -6.42
C ALA A 48 19.89 -4.54 -6.37
N SER A 49 19.40 -4.93 -5.19
CA SER A 49 18.67 -6.17 -4.95
C SER A 49 17.28 -5.81 -4.38
N ASP A 50 16.95 -6.31 -3.20
CA ASP A 50 15.61 -6.14 -2.64
C ASP A 50 15.48 -4.86 -1.78
N ILE A 51 14.25 -4.35 -1.71
CA ILE A 51 13.81 -3.34 -0.75
C ILE A 51 12.64 -3.94 0.03
N SER A 52 12.77 -4.04 1.35
CA SER A 52 11.71 -4.53 2.22
C SER A 52 11.23 -3.42 3.15
N PHE A 53 9.91 -3.32 3.29
CA PHE A 53 9.26 -2.50 4.31
C PHE A 53 8.53 -3.44 5.25
N ALA A 54 8.86 -3.41 6.53
CA ALA A 54 8.23 -4.23 7.56
C ALA A 54 7.62 -3.32 8.63
N GLY A 55 6.35 -3.53 8.93
CA GLY A 55 5.64 -2.78 9.97
C GLY A 55 4.71 -3.71 10.74
N LYS A 56 4.83 -3.72 12.07
CA LYS A 56 3.99 -4.58 12.93
C LYS A 56 2.50 -4.24 12.86
N LYS A 57 2.18 -2.95 12.74
CA LYS A 57 0.80 -2.44 12.72
C LYS A 57 0.28 -2.24 11.29
N ARG A 58 0.97 -1.39 10.53
CA ARG A 58 0.59 -1.05 9.15
C ARG A 58 1.76 -0.44 8.38
N ILE A 59 1.68 -0.51 7.06
CA ILE A 59 2.50 0.27 6.12
C ILE A 59 1.54 1.09 5.25
N THR A 60 1.82 2.37 5.05
CA THR A 60 0.97 3.26 4.24
C THR A 60 1.84 4.05 3.28
N LEU A 61 1.54 3.93 1.98
CA LEU A 61 2.11 4.74 0.93
C LEU A 61 1.01 5.66 0.41
N ILE A 62 1.29 6.96 0.35
CA ILE A 62 0.32 7.98 -0.08
C ILE A 62 0.99 8.75 -1.21
N GLY A 63 0.27 8.91 -2.31
CA GLY A 63 0.68 9.76 -3.42
C GLY A 63 -0.54 10.45 -3.99
N ASP A 64 -0.58 11.78 -3.89
CA ASP A 64 -1.55 12.69 -4.52
C ASP A 64 -2.95 12.09 -4.78
N GLY A 65 -3.70 11.80 -3.72
CA GLY A 65 -5.06 11.25 -3.81
C GLY A 65 -5.16 9.74 -4.07
N SER A 66 -4.03 9.04 -4.15
CA SER A 66 -3.89 7.60 -4.18
C SER A 66 -3.18 7.08 -2.92
N TYR A 67 -3.54 5.89 -2.48
CA TYR A 67 -2.86 5.26 -1.35
C TYR A 67 -2.80 3.74 -1.48
N LEU A 68 -1.79 3.16 -0.85
CA LEU A 68 -1.66 1.73 -0.61
C LEU A 68 -1.42 1.54 0.89
N ARG A 69 -2.30 0.78 1.53
CA ARG A 69 -2.26 0.47 2.95
C ARG A 69 -2.20 -1.04 3.13
N LEU A 70 -1.14 -1.51 3.79
CA LEU A 70 -0.93 -2.91 4.13
C LEU A 70 -1.12 -3.08 5.64
N GLU A 71 -2.02 -3.95 6.03
CA GLU A 71 -2.34 -4.30 7.42
C GLU A 71 -2.35 -5.81 7.63
N ALA A 72 -2.46 -6.24 8.88
CA ALA A 72 -2.57 -7.65 9.22
C ALA A 72 -3.77 -8.29 8.50
N GLY A 73 -3.49 -9.14 7.50
CA GLY A 73 -4.50 -9.86 6.73
C GLY A 73 -5.27 -9.04 5.68
N LYS A 74 -4.89 -7.77 5.45
CA LYS A 74 -5.60 -6.91 4.48
C LYS A 74 -4.63 -6.05 3.67
N ILE A 75 -4.89 -5.96 2.38
CA ILE A 75 -4.27 -4.99 1.48
C ILE A 75 -5.37 -4.09 0.96
N GLU A 76 -5.25 -2.79 1.19
CA GLU A 76 -6.19 -1.76 0.76
C GLU A 76 -5.48 -0.81 -0.18
N TYR A 77 -6.05 -0.58 -1.35
CA TYR A 77 -5.55 0.41 -2.30
C TYR A 77 -6.72 1.27 -2.76
N GLY A 78 -6.53 2.57 -2.79
CA GLY A 78 -7.54 3.53 -3.25
C GLY A 78 -6.91 4.52 -4.21
N THR A 79 -7.64 4.87 -5.27
CA THR A 79 -7.28 5.96 -6.19
C THR A 79 -8.56 6.65 -6.64
N THR A 80 -8.50 7.96 -6.82
CA THR A 80 -9.67 8.77 -7.15
C THR A 80 -10.02 8.71 -8.65
N THR A 81 -9.04 8.42 -9.52
CA THR A 81 -9.22 8.57 -10.97
C THR A 81 -9.05 7.27 -11.74
N MET A 82 -7.82 6.73 -11.85
CA MET A 82 -7.52 5.65 -12.79
C MET A 82 -6.67 4.57 -12.13
N TYR A 83 -7.20 3.34 -12.09
CA TYR A 83 -6.49 2.16 -11.61
C TYR A 83 -6.07 1.27 -12.78
N LEU A 84 -4.78 1.25 -13.11
CA LEU A 84 -4.22 0.39 -14.15
C LEU A 84 -3.57 -0.85 -13.55
N ARG A 85 -4.28 -1.99 -13.60
CA ARG A 85 -3.76 -3.29 -13.20
C ARG A 85 -3.23 -4.05 -14.41
N ARG A 86 -1.92 -4.29 -14.48
CA ARG A 86 -1.31 -5.17 -15.49
C ARG A 86 -0.98 -6.52 -14.87
N THR A 87 -1.73 -7.55 -15.22
CA THR A 87 -1.48 -8.94 -14.80
C THR A 87 -1.20 -9.81 -16.01
N LYS A 88 -0.14 -10.65 -15.95
CA LYS A 88 0.24 -11.58 -17.04
C LYS A 88 -0.63 -12.84 -17.15
N ARG A 89 -1.60 -13.08 -16.25
CA ARG A 89 -2.55 -14.19 -16.38
C ARG A 89 -3.73 -13.96 -15.46
N THR A 90 -4.88 -13.62 -16.02
CA THR A 90 -6.17 -13.80 -15.35
C THR A 90 -6.41 -15.30 -15.34
N MET A 91 -6.32 -15.96 -14.18
CA MET A 91 -6.96 -17.28 -14.05
C MET A 91 -8.44 -17.04 -14.27
N ALA A 92 -8.96 -17.48 -15.41
CA ALA A 92 -10.38 -17.65 -15.57
C ALA A 92 -10.81 -18.71 -14.55
N ALA A 93 -11.45 -18.27 -13.47
CA ALA A 93 -12.24 -19.19 -12.66
C ALA A 93 -13.36 -19.68 -13.59
N THR A 94 -13.18 -20.87 -14.17
CA THR A 94 -14.26 -21.57 -14.85
C THR A 94 -15.44 -21.62 -13.88
N ARG A 95 -16.61 -21.14 -14.32
CA ARG A 95 -17.88 -21.38 -13.63
C ARG A 95 -17.88 -22.84 -13.21
N SER A 96 -17.88 -23.11 -11.90
CA SER A 96 -18.15 -24.46 -11.43
C SER A 96 -19.51 -24.83 -12.00
N ALA A 97 -19.54 -25.84 -12.87
CA ALA A 97 -20.76 -26.36 -13.47
C ALA A 97 -21.54 -27.10 -12.37
N LEU A 98 -22.07 -26.35 -11.40
CA LEU A 98 -23.23 -26.82 -10.67
C LEU A 98 -24.39 -26.70 -11.65
N PRO A 99 -25.09 -27.79 -11.99
CA PRO A 99 -26.29 -27.71 -12.78
C PRO A 99 -27.30 -26.92 -11.94
N LEU A 100 -27.52 -25.65 -12.30
CA LEU A 100 -28.71 -24.93 -11.87
C LEU A 100 -29.88 -25.53 -12.67
N ASP A 101 -30.34 -26.69 -12.22
CA ASP A 101 -31.61 -27.26 -12.65
C ASP A 101 -32.72 -26.49 -11.93
N THR A 102 -32.88 -25.22 -12.30
CA THR A 102 -33.96 -24.37 -11.82
C THR A 102 -35.12 -24.50 -12.78
N PRO A 103 -36.28 -25.07 -12.36
CA PRO A 103 -37.47 -25.09 -13.19
C PRO A 103 -37.86 -23.66 -13.57
N ARG A 104 -38.10 -23.44 -14.87
CA ARG A 104 -38.50 -22.16 -15.48
C ARG A 104 -39.71 -21.47 -14.82
N ALA A 105 -40.42 -22.16 -13.92
CA ALA A 105 -41.53 -21.65 -13.14
C ALA A 105 -41.11 -20.61 -12.07
N LEU A 106 -39.91 -20.72 -11.47
CA LEU A 106 -39.47 -19.80 -10.40
C LEU A 106 -38.99 -18.43 -10.90
N LEU A 107 -38.62 -18.32 -12.17
CA LEU A 107 -38.16 -17.05 -12.78
C LEU A 107 -39.28 -16.02 -12.95
N ARG A 108 -40.56 -16.45 -13.04
CA ARG A 108 -41.70 -15.51 -13.09
C ARG A 108 -42.05 -14.93 -11.72
N GLN A 109 -41.67 -15.58 -10.62
CA GLN A 109 -42.04 -15.16 -9.29
C GLN A 109 -41.12 -14.06 -8.71
N LEU A 110 -39.87 -13.97 -9.19
CA LEU A 110 -38.92 -12.95 -8.73
C LEU A 110 -39.02 -11.61 -9.49
N CYS A 111 -39.55 -11.61 -10.72
CA CYS A 111 -39.76 -10.38 -11.50
C CYS A 111 -41.12 -9.67 -11.25
N GLY A 112 -42.00 -10.22 -10.41
CA GLY A 112 -43.34 -9.70 -10.18
C GLY A 112 -43.49 -8.62 -9.08
N ASN A 113 -42.46 -8.36 -8.27
CA ASN A 113 -42.59 -7.55 -7.04
C ASN A 113 -41.80 -6.23 -7.04
N LEU A 114 -41.77 -5.50 -8.15
CA LEU A 114 -41.25 -4.12 -8.19
C LEU A 114 -42.31 -3.20 -8.80
N THR A 115 -43.34 -2.87 -8.02
CA THR A 115 -44.12 -1.65 -8.25
C THR A 115 -43.42 -0.48 -7.55
N PRO A 116 -43.20 0.67 -8.22
CA PRO A 116 -42.62 1.85 -7.59
C PRO A 116 -43.62 2.50 -6.61
N PRO A 117 -43.17 3.12 -5.50
CA PRO A 117 -44.06 3.79 -4.55
C PRO A 117 -44.66 5.09 -5.15
N PRO A 118 -45.88 5.49 -4.75
CA PRO A 118 -46.49 6.74 -5.22
C PRO A 118 -45.83 7.98 -4.60
N PRO A 119 -45.87 9.13 -5.29
CA PRO A 119 -45.32 10.38 -4.78
C PRO A 119 -46.20 10.93 -3.65
N GLY A 120 -45.57 11.27 -2.54
CA GLY A 120 -46.13 12.11 -1.46
C GLY A 120 -45.56 13.52 -1.51
#